data_AF-A0A2M7FRX2-F1
#
_entry.id   AF-A0A2M7FRX2-F1
#
_cell.length_a   1.000
_cell.length_b   1.000
_cell.length_c   1.000
_cell.angle_alpha   90.00
_cell.angle_beta   90.00
_cell.angle_gamma   90.00
#
_symmetry.space_group_name_H-M   'P 1'
#
loop_
_entity.id
_entity.type
_entity.pdbx_description
1 polymer ?
#
loop_
_entity_poly.entity_id
_entity_poly.type
_entity_poly.pdbx_seq_one_letter_code
_entity_poly.pdbx_strand_id
1 'polypeptide(L)' 'WVYESDNDIFIVDCGMGFPDEGVSGVDLTIPDITYLRDKQSKIRGFVVT' A
#
# COMPACT_ATOMS: atom_id res chain seq x y z
N TRP A 1 -3.11 -1.24 4.29
CA TRP A 1 -4.06 -0.22 4.78
C TRP A 1 -3.33 1.05 5.16
N VAL A 2 -4.00 2.20 5.04
CA VAL A 2 -3.46 3.51 5.45
C VAL A 2 -4.38 4.11 6.48
N TYR A 3 -3.86 4.41 7.66
CA TYR A 3 -4.54 5.15 8.71
C TYR A 3 -3.90 6.54 8.81
N GLU A 4 -4.68 7.59 8.55
CA GLU A 4 -4.23 8.98 8.61
C GLU A 4 -5.00 9.72 9.72
N SER A 5 -4.27 10.44 10.57
CA SER A 5 -4.81 11.41 11.52
C SER A 5 -3.91 12.63 11.55
N ASP A 6 -4.50 13.81 11.29
CA ASP A 6 -3.79 15.09 11.21
C ASP A 6 -2.57 15.08 10.26
N ASN A 7 -1.37 14.99 10.83
CA ASN A 7 -0.09 14.99 10.12
C ASN A 7 0.66 13.66 10.23
N ASP A 8 -0.01 12.62 10.74
CA ASP A 8 0.59 11.32 11.00
C ASP A 8 -0.12 10.23 10.21
N ILE A 9 0.67 9.37 9.57
CA ILE A 9 0.22 8.23 8.80
C ILE A 9 0.87 6.96 9.34
N PHE A 10 0.05 5.96 9.62
CA PHE A 10 0.49 4.58 9.83
C PHE A 10 0.03 3.69 8.68
N ILE A 11 0.95 2.90 8.16
CA ILE A 11 0.67 1.90 7.13
C ILE A 11 0.61 0.54 7.82
N VAL A 12 -0.46 -0.21 7.59
CA VAL A 12 -0.63 -1.58 8.12
C VAL A 12 -0.78 -2.53 6.95
N ASP A 13 0.25 -3.33 6.73
CA ASP A 13 0.43 -4.22 5.59
C ASP A 13 0.41 -3.53 4.21
N CYS A 14 1.16 -4.14 3.29
CA CYS A 14 1.18 -3.80 1.88
C CYS A 14 1.37 -5.10 1.12
N GLY A 15 0.38 -5.99 1.26
CA GLY A 15 0.39 -7.30 0.64
C GLY A 15 0.37 -7.22 -0.88
N MET A 16 0.50 -8.38 -1.51
CA MET A 16 0.35 -8.58 -2.95
C MET A 16 -0.87 -9.46 -3.21
N GLY A 17 -1.50 -9.25 -4.37
CA GLY A 17 -2.57 -10.09 -4.87
C GLY A 17 -2.10 -11.01 -5.99
N PHE A 18 -2.90 -12.04 -6.26
CA PHE A 18 -2.83 -12.76 -7.51
C PHE A 18 -3.74 -12.08 -8.54
N PRO A 19 -3.39 -12.11 -9.82
CA PRO A 19 -4.24 -11.58 -10.88
C PRO A 19 -5.49 -12.44 -11.08
N ASP A 20 -6.54 -11.83 -11.61
CA ASP A 20 -7.80 -12.52 -11.93
C ASP A 20 -7.61 -13.55 -13.05
N GLU A 21 -8.45 -14.59 -13.03
CA GLU A 21 -8.48 -15.61 -14.07
C GLU A 21 -8.73 -14.97 -15.45
N GLY A 22 -7.71 -15.02 -16.32
CA GLY A 22 -7.77 -14.47 -17.68
C GLY A 22 -6.77 -13.35 -17.97
N VAL A 23 -6.09 -12.82 -16.95
CA VAL A 23 -4.98 -11.88 -17.16
C VAL A 23 -3.70 -12.65 -17.47
N SER A 24 -3.38 -12.78 -18.76
CA SER A 24 -2.20 -13.51 -19.24
C SER A 24 -0.91 -12.69 -19.09
N GLY A 25 0.16 -13.34 -18.62
CA GLY A 25 1.50 -12.75 -18.53
C GLY A 25 1.74 -11.87 -17.29
N VAL A 26 0.79 -11.82 -16.35
CA VAL A 26 0.96 -11.17 -15.05
C VAL A 26 1.07 -12.27 -13.99
N ASP A 27 2.09 -12.17 -13.14
CA ASP A 27 2.29 -13.12 -12.04
C ASP A 27 1.65 -12.65 -10.73
N LEU A 28 1.73 -11.33 -10.46
CA LEU A 28 1.32 -10.72 -9.20
C LEU A 28 0.78 -9.30 -9.43
N THR A 29 -0.08 -8.85 -8.51
CA THR A 29 -0.57 -7.47 -8.44
C THR A 29 -0.09 -6.80 -7.15
N ILE A 30 0.27 -5.52 -7.23
CA ILE A 30 0.70 -4.71 -6.08
C ILE A 30 -0.21 -3.49 -5.92
N PRO A 31 -0.37 -2.95 -4.70
CA PRO A 31 -1.17 -1.75 -4.46
C PRO A 31 -0.57 -0.51 -5.12
N ASP A 32 -1.44 0.38 -5.63
CA ASP A 32 -1.03 1.72 -6.04
C ASP A 32 -0.77 2.59 -4.79
N ILE A 33 0.48 3.00 -4.61
CA ILE A 33 0.93 3.82 -3.49
C ILE A 33 1.04 5.31 -3.84
N THR A 34 0.51 5.75 -4.99
CA THR A 34 0.63 7.14 -5.47
C THR A 34 0.16 8.16 -4.42
N TYR A 35 -0.88 7.82 -3.64
CA TYR A 35 -1.38 8.65 -2.54
C TYR A 35 -0.30 9.00 -1.48
N LEU A 36 0.70 8.14 -1.27
CA LEU A 36 1.76 8.33 -0.26
C LEU A 36 2.95 9.16 -0.77
N ARG A 37 3.05 9.41 -2.08
CA ARG A 37 4.24 9.98 -2.73
C ARG A 37 4.62 11.37 -2.22
N ASP A 38 3.63 12.20 -1.90
CA ASP A 38 3.78 13.57 -1.39
C ASP A 38 3.66 13.66 0.14
N LYS A 39 3.41 12.54 0.83
CA LYS A 39 3.16 12.47 2.28
C LYS A 39 4.24 11.74 3.06
N GLN A 40 5.41 11.51 2.46
CA GLN A 40 6.48 10.71 3.06
C GLN A 40 6.89 11.24 4.45
N SER A 41 6.90 12.56 4.65
CA SER A 41 7.22 13.19 5.94
C SER A 41 6.16 12.98 7.04
N LYS A 42 4.95 12.57 6.67
CA LYS A 42 3.85 12.24 7.58
C LYS A 42 3.87 10.77 8.02
N ILE A 43 4.61 9.90 7.34
CA ILE A 43 4.63 8.46 7.65
C ILE A 43 5.42 8.24 8.96
N ARG A 44 4.75 7.66 9.96
CA ARG A 44 5.31 7.38 11.30
C ARG A 44 5.73 5.95 11.49
N GLY A 45 5.17 5.02 10.71
CA GLY A 45 5.56 3.62 10.79
C GLY A 45 4.84 2.74 9.79
N PHE A 46 5.39 1.54 9.65
CA PHE A 46 4.82 0.44 8.89
C PHE A 46 4.69 -0.76 9.83
N VAL A 47 3.48 -1.29 9.95
CA VAL A 47 3.16 -2.46 10.79
C VAL A 47 2.89 -3.64 9.88
N VAL A 48 3.52 -4.77 10.17
CA VAL A 48 3.29 -6.06 9.50
C VAL A 48 2.55 -6.97 10.48
N THR A 49 1.45 -7.59 10.05
CA THR A 49 0.69 -8.55 10.86
C THR A 49 1.05 -10.01 10.60
#